data_AF-A0A2K5S2B0-F1
#
_entry.id   AF-A0A2K5S2B0-F1
#
_cell.length_a   1.000
_cell.length_b   1.000
_cell.length_c   1.000
_cell.angle_alpha   90.00
_cell.angle_beta   90.00
_cell.angle_gamma   90.00
#
_symmetry.space_group_name_H-M   'P 1'
#
loop_
_entity.id
_entity.type
_entity.pdbx_description
1 polymer ?
#
loop_
_entity_poly.entity_id
_entity_poly.type
_entity_poly.pdbx_seq_one_letter_code
_entity_poly.pdbx_strand_id
1 'polypeptide(L)'
;MEFTGKLRRMQWLAGDQRSASYPHCLQFYLQPPSENISLIEFENLAIDRVKLLKSVENLGVSYVKGTDQYQSKLENELRKLKFSYRENLEDEYEPRRRDHISHFILRLAYCQ
;
A
#
# COMPACT_ATOMS: atom_id res chain seq x y z
N MET A 1 -32.83 4.47 35.58
CA MET A 1 -31.68 4.98 36.36
C MET A 1 -30.91 3.76 36.85
N GLU A 2 -29.69 3.41 36.48
CA GLU A 2 -28.65 3.92 35.58
C GLU A 2 -27.78 2.68 35.24
N PHE A 3 -27.50 2.43 33.96
CA PHE A 3 -26.55 1.37 33.58
C PHE A 3 -25.14 1.94 33.61
N THR A 4 -24.37 1.65 34.66
CA THR A 4 -22.94 2.00 34.71
C THR A 4 -22.15 1.09 33.78
N GLY A 5 -22.00 1.50 32.52
CA GLY A 5 -21.09 0.87 31.57
C GLY A 5 -19.64 1.09 31.99
N LYS A 6 -19.04 0.07 32.62
CA LYS A 6 -17.59 0.04 32.83
C LYS A 6 -16.92 -0.06 31.46
N LEU A 7 -16.44 1.08 30.94
CA LEU A 7 -15.53 1.13 29.80
C LEU A 7 -14.32 0.24 30.14
N ARG A 8 -14.26 -0.94 29.52
CA ARG A 8 -13.05 -1.75 29.52
C ARG A 8 -11.99 -0.93 28.81
N ARG A 9 -11.12 -0.28 29.58
CA ARG A 9 -9.89 0.32 29.10
C ARG A 9 -9.04 -0.85 28.59
N MET A 10 -9.20 -1.18 27.32
CA MET A 10 -8.30 -2.06 26.59
C MET A 10 -6.96 -1.33 26.61
N GLN A 11 -6.11 -1.70 27.56
CA GLN A 11 -4.70 -1.39 27.52
C GLN A 11 -4.18 -2.15 26.30
N TRP A 12 -4.12 -1.46 25.17
CA TRP A 12 -3.37 -1.91 24.02
C TRP A 12 -1.94 -2.10 24.53
N LEU A 13 -1.56 -3.36 24.75
CA LEU A 13 -0.17 -3.75 24.84
C LEU A 13 0.48 -3.17 23.59
N ALA A 14 1.56 -2.41 23.78
CA ALA A 14 2.27 -1.69 22.72
C ALA A 14 2.96 -2.68 21.76
N GLY A 15 2.15 -3.47 21.05
CA GLY A 15 2.52 -4.05 19.77
C GLY A 15 2.71 -2.90 18.79
N ASP A 16 3.76 -3.02 17.98
CA ASP A 16 4.27 -2.01 17.07
C ASP A 16 3.15 -1.17 16.41
N GLN A 17 2.93 0.07 16.88
CA GLN A 17 1.87 0.98 16.40
C GLN A 17 1.93 1.20 14.88
N ARG A 18 3.10 0.93 14.28
CA ARG A 18 3.34 1.01 12.84
C ARG A 18 2.59 -0.08 12.08
N SER A 19 2.71 -1.34 12.53
CA SER A 19 1.97 -2.48 11.94
C SER A 19 0.45 -2.30 12.01
N ALA A 20 -0.06 -1.60 13.03
CA ALA A 20 -1.49 -1.29 13.16
C ALA A 20 -2.02 -0.33 12.08
N SER A 21 -1.16 0.51 11.50
CA SER A 21 -1.54 1.48 10.47
C SER A 21 -1.76 0.80 9.10
N TYR A 22 -1.05 -0.30 8.83
CA TYR A 22 -1.15 -1.06 7.58
C TYR A 22 -1.28 -2.56 7.85
N PRO A 23 -2.48 -3.04 8.24
CA PRO A 23 -2.69 -4.44 8.60
C PRO A 23 -2.62 -5.39 7.40
N HIS A 24 -2.99 -4.94 6.20
CA HIS A 24 -3.06 -5.74 4.98
C HIS A 24 -2.47 -5.00 3.77
N CYS A 25 -2.11 -5.77 2.74
CA CYS A 25 -1.51 -5.26 1.49
C CYS A 25 -2.54 -4.74 0.50
N LEU A 26 -3.79 -5.20 0.63
CA LEU A 26 -4.92 -4.69 -0.12
C LEU A 26 -5.57 -3.56 0.69
N GLN A 27 -5.52 -2.34 0.16
CA GLN A 27 -6.07 -1.16 0.82
C GLN A 27 -6.99 -0.37 -0.12
N PHE A 28 -8.07 0.20 0.42
CA PHE A 28 -9.02 1.05 -0.33
C PHE A 28 -8.59 2.53 -0.41
N TYR A 29 -7.47 2.91 0.20
CA TYR A 29 -6.91 4.28 0.17
C TYR A 29 -7.94 5.37 0.54
N LEU A 30 -8.66 5.16 1.66
CA LEU A 30 -9.72 6.06 2.12
C LEU A 30 -9.19 7.28 2.88
N GLN A 31 -8.22 7.05 3.77
CA GLN A 31 -7.63 8.09 4.62
C GLN A 31 -6.26 8.49 4.07
N PRO A 32 -5.96 9.80 3.96
CA PRO A 32 -4.64 10.25 3.50
C PRO A 32 -3.55 9.92 4.54
N PRO A 33 -2.31 9.65 4.09
CA PRO A 33 -1.18 9.46 5.01
C PRO A 33 -0.84 10.77 5.73
N SER A 34 -0.63 10.71 7.04
CA SER A 34 -0.25 11.85 7.88
C SER A 34 1.27 11.96 8.12
N GLU A 35 2.06 11.16 7.42
CA GLU A 35 3.51 11.07 7.58
C GLU A 35 4.23 12.11 6.72
N ASN A 36 5.33 12.66 7.25
CA ASN A 36 6.22 13.55 6.50
C ASN A 36 7.31 12.73 5.82
N ILE A 37 7.52 12.98 4.53
CA ILE A 37 8.56 12.34 3.72
C ILE A 37 9.51 13.39 3.14
N SER A 38 10.72 12.98 2.81
CA SER A 38 11.68 13.86 2.11
C SER A 38 11.24 14.10 0.65
N LEU A 39 11.67 15.20 0.04
CA LEU A 39 11.37 15.48 -1.36
C LEU A 39 11.92 14.39 -2.30
N ILE A 40 13.11 13.88 -2.00
CA ILE A 40 13.73 12.79 -2.78
C ILE A 40 12.89 11.50 -2.67
N GLU A 41 12.38 11.19 -1.47
CA GLU A 41 11.49 10.05 -1.30
C GLU A 41 10.16 10.25 -2.03
N PHE A 42 9.59 11.46 -1.97
CA PHE A 42 8.36 11.83 -2.69
C PHE A 42 8.50 11.58 -4.20
N GLU A 43 9.57 12.08 -4.80
CA GLU A 43 9.84 11.90 -6.23
C GLU A 43 10.04 10.43 -6.60
N ASN A 44 10.84 9.70 -5.81
CA ASN A 44 11.08 8.28 -6.06
C ASN A 44 9.80 7.44 -5.95
N LEU A 45 8.95 7.69 -4.95
CA LEU A 45 7.67 7.01 -4.78
C LEU A 45 6.72 7.28 -5.95
N ALA A 46 6.67 8.52 -6.45
CA ALA A 46 5.90 8.88 -7.62
C ALA A 46 6.38 8.11 -8.86
N ILE A 47 7.69 8.14 -9.13
CA ILE A 47 8.30 7.48 -10.28
C ILE A 47 8.06 5.97 -10.23
N ASP A 48 8.30 5.35 -9.08
CA ASP A 48 8.14 3.90 -8.92
C ASP A 48 6.69 3.47 -9.14
N ARG A 49 5.70 4.23 -8.64
CA ARG A 49 4.29 3.89 -8.86
C ARG A 49 3.85 4.14 -10.30
N VAL A 50 4.34 5.18 -10.97
CA VAL A 50 4.06 5.39 -12.40
C VAL A 50 4.62 4.23 -13.23
N LYS A 51 5.82 3.75 -12.92
CA LYS A 51 6.39 2.55 -13.58
C LYS A 51 5.49 1.34 -13.36
N LEU A 52 5.02 1.11 -12.14
CA LEU A 52 4.10 0.01 -11.84
C LEU A 52 2.81 0.11 -12.67
N LEU A 53 2.16 1.27 -12.68
CA LEU A 53 0.91 1.46 -13.42
C LEU A 53 1.09 1.28 -14.94
N LYS A 54 2.22 1.74 -15.49
CA LYS A 54 2.58 1.49 -16.90
C LYS A 54 2.81 0.00 -17.17
N SER A 55 3.47 -0.72 -16.27
CA SER A 55 3.63 -2.17 -16.39
C SER A 55 2.27 -2.88 -16.36
N VAL A 56 1.33 -2.45 -15.50
CA VAL A 56 -0.04 -2.97 -15.46
C VAL A 56 -0.77 -2.74 -16.79
N GLU A 57 -0.66 -1.55 -17.37
CA GLU A 57 -1.24 -1.22 -18.67
C GLU A 57 -0.66 -2.11 -19.79
N ASN A 58 0.67 -2.19 -19.88
CA ASN A 58 1.37 -3.00 -20.90
C ASN A 58 0.99 -4.48 -20.82
N LEU A 59 0.91 -5.03 -19.60
CA LEU A 59 0.48 -6.42 -19.38
C LEU A 59 -0.99 -6.63 -19.73
N GLY A 60 -1.84 -5.63 -19.49
CA GLY A 60 -3.26 -5.67 -19.86
C GLY A 60 -3.50 -5.66 -21.38
N VAL A 61 -2.57 -5.09 -22.16
CA VAL A 61 -2.60 -5.15 -23.63
C VAL A 61 -2.01 -6.46 -24.15
N SER A 62 -0.95 -6.96 -23.51
CA SER A 62 -0.19 -8.11 -24.00
C SER A 62 -0.77 -9.47 -23.57
N TYR A 63 -1.53 -9.50 -22.47
CA TYR A 63 -2.06 -10.73 -21.87
C TYR A 63 -3.50 -10.55 -21.40
N VAL A 64 -4.21 -11.67 -21.29
CA VAL A 64 -5.55 -11.70 -20.71
C VAL A 64 -5.44 -11.78 -19.19
N LYS A 65 -6.21 -10.92 -18.50
CA LYS A 65 -6.31 -10.94 -17.03
C LYS A 65 -6.74 -12.32 -16.53
N GLY A 66 -6.05 -12.81 -15.52
CA GLY A 66 -6.32 -14.13 -14.92
C GLY A 66 -5.48 -15.28 -15.50
N THR A 67 -4.72 -15.04 -16.57
CA THR A 67 -3.73 -16.02 -17.04
C THR A 67 -2.51 -16.09 -16.11
N ASP A 68 -1.92 -17.27 -15.97
CA ASP A 68 -0.73 -17.47 -15.13
C ASP A 68 0.45 -16.58 -15.57
N GLN A 69 0.58 -16.32 -16.89
CA GLN A 69 1.60 -15.43 -17.42
C GLN A 69 1.39 -13.98 -16.99
N TYR A 70 0.15 -13.49 -17.02
CA TYR A 70 -0.18 -12.16 -16.53
C TYR A 70 0.12 -12.03 -15.04
N GLN A 71 -0.32 -13.01 -14.24
CA GLN A 71 -0.07 -13.04 -12.80
C GLN A 71 1.43 -13.04 -12.53
N SER A 72 2.17 -14.05 -13.00
CA SER A 72 3.61 -14.16 -12.74
C SER A 72 4.40 -12.90 -13.12
N LYS A 73 4.10 -12.29 -14.27
CA LYS A 73 4.77 -11.04 -14.68
C LYS A 73 4.40 -9.85 -13.79
N LEU A 74 3.13 -9.72 -13.42
CA LEU A 74 2.67 -8.65 -12.55
C LEU A 74 3.33 -8.75 -11.17
N GLU A 75 3.41 -9.96 -10.62
CA GLU A 75 4.06 -10.24 -9.35
C GLU A 75 5.56 -9.92 -9.36
N ASN A 76 6.23 -10.22 -10.48
CA ASN A 76 7.64 -9.87 -10.67
C ASN A 76 7.87 -8.35 -10.69
N GLU A 77 6.99 -7.59 -11.34
CA GLU A 77 7.07 -6.13 -11.36
C GLU A 77 6.78 -5.51 -9.98
N LEU A 78 5.78 -6.02 -9.25
CA LEU A 78 5.51 -5.62 -7.87
C LEU A 78 6.73 -5.86 -6.97
N ARG A 79 7.33 -7.05 -7.05
CA ARG A 79 8.54 -7.41 -6.29
C ARG A 79 9.72 -6.51 -6.62
N LYS A 80 9.94 -6.24 -7.91
CA LYS A 80 11.06 -5.41 -8.39
C LYS A 80 10.98 -3.97 -7.88
N LEU A 81 9.76 -3.42 -7.81
CA LEU A 81 9.50 -2.05 -7.36
C LEU A 81 9.27 -1.95 -5.83
N LYS A 82 9.46 -3.06 -5.10
CA LYS A 82 9.30 -3.15 -3.64
C LYS A 82 7.89 -2.77 -3.16
N PHE A 83 6.87 -3.11 -3.94
CA PHE A 83 5.49 -3.05 -3.50
C PHE A 83 5.08 -4.37 -2.86
N SER A 84 4.09 -4.31 -1.98
CA SER A 84 3.64 -5.52 -1.30
C SER A 84 2.93 -6.45 -2.28
N TYR A 85 3.14 -7.75 -2.12
CA TYR A 85 2.67 -8.76 -3.05
C TYR A 85 2.00 -9.97 -2.33
N ARG A 86 2.34 -10.25 -1.06
CA ARG A 86 1.71 -11.34 -0.28
C ARG A 86 1.20 -10.79 1.05
N GLU A 87 0.48 -11.60 1.82
CA GLU A 87 -0.20 -11.15 3.05
C GLU A 87 0.53 -11.53 4.34
N ASN A 88 1.57 -12.38 4.27
CA ASN A 88 2.01 -13.20 5.40
C ASN A 88 3.50 -13.06 5.78
N LEU A 89 4.11 -11.89 5.60
CA LEU A 89 5.46 -11.64 6.10
C LEU A 89 5.46 -10.48 7.09
N GLU A 90 6.07 -10.70 8.26
CA GLU A 90 6.19 -9.69 9.33
C GLU A 90 6.92 -8.41 8.87
N ASP A 91 7.66 -8.47 7.76
CA ASP A 91 8.45 -7.35 7.20
C ASP A 91 7.73 -6.53 6.10
N GLU A 92 6.40 -6.63 5.97
CA GLU A 92 5.67 -5.93 4.89
C GLU A 92 5.23 -4.50 5.23
N TYR A 93 5.57 -3.97 6.41
CA TYR A 93 5.21 -2.58 6.76
C TYR A 93 5.73 -1.57 5.73
N GLU A 94 7.00 -1.64 5.35
CA GLU A 94 7.60 -0.70 4.39
C GLU A 94 6.97 -0.78 2.99
N PRO A 95 6.80 -1.97 2.37
CA PRO A 95 6.06 -2.09 1.12
C PRO A 95 4.63 -1.54 1.17
N ARG A 96 3.90 -1.73 2.27
CA ARG A 96 2.53 -1.20 2.46
C ARG A 96 2.53 0.31 2.60
N ARG A 97 3.44 0.86 3.41
CA ARG A 97 3.63 2.31 3.56
C ARG A 97 3.97 2.96 2.23
N ARG A 98 4.89 2.37 1.47
CA ARG A 98 5.26 2.82 0.11
C ARG A 98 4.05 2.83 -0.83
N ASP A 99 3.27 1.75 -0.86
CA ASP A 99 2.05 1.65 -1.67
C ASP A 99 1.03 2.73 -1.32
N HIS A 100 0.75 2.92 -0.02
CA HIS A 100 -0.22 3.90 0.46
C HIS A 100 0.18 5.34 0.07
N ILE A 101 1.42 5.73 0.38
CA ILE A 101 1.88 7.10 0.13
C ILE A 101 1.95 7.38 -1.37
N SER A 102 2.57 6.48 -2.14
CA SER A 102 2.71 6.66 -3.58
C SER A 102 1.36 6.76 -4.29
N HIS A 103 0.32 6.07 -3.82
CA HIS A 103 -1.03 6.21 -4.34
C HIS A 103 -1.57 7.64 -4.19
N PHE A 104 -1.47 8.23 -3.00
CA PHE A 104 -1.94 9.59 -2.75
C PHE A 104 -1.11 10.65 -3.48
N ILE A 105 0.21 10.44 -3.63
CA ILE A 105 1.07 11.33 -4.43
C ILE A 105 0.55 11.39 -5.87
N LEU A 106 0.28 10.25 -6.49
CA LEU A 106 -0.17 10.22 -7.89
C LEU A 106 -1.58 10.78 -8.09
N ARG A 107 -2.45 10.79 -7.07
CA ARG A 107 -3.74 11.48 -7.19
C ARG A 107 -3.58 12.95 -7.57
N LEU A 108 -2.53 13.62 -7.08
CA LEU A 108 -2.25 15.03 -7.43
C LEU A 108 -1.82 15.20 -8.90
N ALA A 109 -1.17 14.20 -9.48
CA ALA A 109 -0.70 14.25 -10.86
C ALA A 109 -1.80 13.89 -11.87
N TYR A 110 -2.72 12.98 -11.50
CA TYR A 110 -3.73 12.42 -12.41
C TYR A 110 -5.16 12.97 -12.18
N CYS A 111 -5.34 14.01 -11.36
CA CYS A 111 -6.65 14.63 -11.13
C CYS A 111 -6.96 15.82 -12.06
N GLN A 112 -6.16 16.01 -13.11
CA GLN A 112 -6.35 17.08 -14.09
C GLN A 112 -7.50 16.77 -15.06
#